data_AF-A0A9D7ZMM1-F1
#
_entry.id   AF-A0A9D7ZMM1-F1
#
_cell.length_a   1.000
_cell.length_b   1.000
_cell.length_c   1.000
_cell.angle_alpha   90.00
_cell.angle_beta   90.00
_cell.angle_gamma   90.00
#
_symmetry.space_group_name_H-M   'P 1'
#
loop_
_entity.id
_entity.type
_entity.pdbx_description
1 polymer ?
#
loop_
_entity_poly.entity_id
_entity_poly.type
_entity_poly.pdbx_seq_one_letter_code
_entity_poly.pdbx_strand_id
1 'polypeptide(L)'
;NNLNTIVYNFVDTLSHARTEMEVIKELAEDESAYRSLTLSWFKHSPLYEMMKRMSESSSKVFLTTDHGTIRVKNPTKIMGPKQTNSNMRYKVSKNLSYNKKHVMESINPHEIMLPKNNLSSSYVFAKENNFFVYPNNYHQFATLYNDTFQHGGISLEEMLIPYVFLSSK
;
A
#
# COMPACT_ATOMS: atom_id res chain seq x y z
N ASN A 1 8.15 -13.73 -26.98
CA ASN A 1 8.89 -13.11 -25.86
C ASN A 1 9.33 -14.18 -24.89
N ASN A 2 10.56 -14.10 -24.38
CA ASN A 2 11.09 -15.04 -23.39
C ASN A 2 10.60 -14.73 -21.96
N LEU A 3 10.13 -13.50 -21.72
CA LEU A 3 9.53 -13.02 -20.48
C LEU A 3 8.42 -12.02 -20.82
N ASN A 4 7.29 -12.11 -20.13
CA ASN A 4 6.25 -11.08 -20.15
C ASN A 4 5.93 -10.70 -18.70
N THR A 5 5.82 -9.39 -18.43
CA THR A 5 5.48 -8.85 -17.11
C THR A 5 4.19 -8.06 -17.24
N ILE A 6 3.22 -8.34 -16.37
CA ILE A 6 1.90 -7.72 -16.39
C ILE A 6 1.59 -7.23 -14.98
N VAL A 7 1.16 -5.97 -14.86
CA VAL A 7 0.76 -5.35 -13.59
C VAL A 7 -0.75 -5.14 -13.61
N TYR A 8 -1.44 -5.61 -12.57
CA TYR A 8 -2.88 -5.44 -12.39
C TYR A 8 -3.16 -4.52 -11.21
N ASN A 9 -3.69 -3.32 -11.49
CA ASN A 9 -3.88 -2.29 -10.47
C ASN A 9 -5.24 -2.35 -9.72
N PHE A 10 -6.06 -3.37 -9.97
CA PHE A 10 -7.45 -3.37 -9.47
C PHE A 10 -7.53 -3.28 -7.94
N VAL A 11 -6.68 -4.01 -7.22
CA VAL A 11 -6.69 -4.06 -5.75
C VAL A 11 -6.38 -2.67 -5.17
N ASP A 12 -5.41 -1.95 -5.73
CA ASP A 12 -5.09 -0.57 -5.33
C ASP A 12 -6.24 0.39 -5.66
N THR A 13 -6.80 0.30 -6.87
CA THR A 13 -7.99 1.07 -7.26
C THR A 13 -9.17 0.83 -6.33
N LEU A 14 -9.41 -0.42 -5.88
CA LEU A 14 -10.47 -0.76 -4.95
C LEU A 14 -10.25 -0.14 -3.56
N SER A 15 -9.01 -0.15 -3.06
CA SER A 15 -8.64 0.50 -1.80
C SER A 15 -8.88 2.01 -1.83
N HIS A 16 -8.54 2.66 -2.95
CA HIS A 16 -8.80 4.08 -3.17
C HIS A 16 -10.30 4.37 -3.28
N ALA A 17 -11.04 3.62 -4.10
CA ALA A 17 -12.49 3.80 -4.28
C ALA A 17 -13.26 3.65 -2.97
N ARG A 18 -12.83 2.75 -2.07
CA ARG A 18 -13.42 2.60 -0.72
C ARG A 18 -13.35 3.89 0.11
N THR A 19 -12.34 4.72 -0.11
CA THR A 19 -12.17 5.99 0.62
C THR A 19 -13.06 7.09 0.02
N GLU A 20 -13.34 7.02 -1.28
CA GLU A 20 -14.07 8.06 -2.02
C GLU A 20 -15.57 7.78 -2.19
N MET A 21 -15.98 6.51 -2.13
CA MET A 21 -17.34 6.06 -2.41
C MET A 21 -17.93 5.27 -1.23
N GLU A 22 -19.00 5.82 -0.63
CA GLU A 22 -19.68 5.22 0.52
C GLU A 22 -20.19 3.80 0.24
N VAL A 23 -20.75 3.56 -0.95
CA VAL A 23 -21.23 2.22 -1.36
C VAL A 23 -20.11 1.18 -1.36
N ILE A 24 -18.89 1.53 -1.79
CA ILE A 24 -17.74 0.61 -1.76
C ILE A 24 -17.28 0.36 -0.33
N LYS A 25 -17.36 1.38 0.53
CA LYS A 25 -17.07 1.25 1.96
C LYS A 25 -18.02 0.28 2.65
N GLU A 26 -19.31 0.32 2.33
CA GLU A 26 -20.30 -0.63 2.86
C GLU A 26 -20.05 -2.06 2.35
N LEU A 27 -19.73 -2.22 1.07
CA LEU A 27 -19.46 -3.54 0.46
C LEU A 27 -18.16 -4.19 0.95
N ALA A 28 -17.20 -3.39 1.41
CA ALA A 28 -15.88 -3.84 1.87
C ALA A 28 -15.57 -3.25 3.25
N GLU A 29 -16.50 -3.37 4.19
CA GLU A 29 -16.41 -2.72 5.50
C GLU A 29 -15.20 -3.17 6.32
N ASP A 30 -14.85 -4.45 6.25
CA ASP A 30 -13.74 -5.07 6.96
C ASP A 30 -12.79 -5.84 6.03
N GLU A 31 -11.72 -6.39 6.60
CA GLU A 31 -10.71 -7.15 5.86
C GLU A 31 -11.28 -8.43 5.22
N SER A 32 -12.31 -9.04 5.81
CA SER A 32 -12.95 -10.26 5.28
C SER A 32 -13.83 -9.95 4.06
N ALA A 33 -14.66 -8.92 4.15
CA ALA A 33 -15.49 -8.40 3.07
C ALA A 33 -14.61 -7.93 1.91
N TYR A 34 -13.52 -7.19 2.20
CA TYR A 34 -12.56 -6.74 1.19
C TYR A 34 -11.92 -7.92 0.43
N ARG A 35 -11.48 -8.97 1.13
CA ARG A 35 -10.95 -10.19 0.50
C ARG A 35 -12.00 -10.91 -0.32
N SER A 36 -13.24 -10.97 0.17
CA SER A 36 -14.35 -11.64 -0.51
C SER A 36 -14.72 -10.93 -1.82
N LEU A 37 -14.77 -9.59 -1.80
CA LEU A 37 -14.98 -8.76 -2.98
C LEU A 37 -13.85 -8.91 -3.99
N THR A 38 -12.59 -8.88 -3.53
CA THR A 38 -11.40 -9.06 -4.37
C THR A 38 -11.39 -10.45 -5.02
N LEU A 39 -11.74 -11.50 -4.27
CA LEU A 39 -11.84 -12.86 -4.79
C LEU A 39 -12.95 -12.99 -5.84
N SER A 40 -14.11 -12.37 -5.59
CA SER A 40 -15.22 -12.32 -6.53
C SER A 40 -14.78 -11.67 -7.84
N TRP A 41 -14.19 -10.47 -7.77
CA TRP A 41 -13.63 -9.80 -8.94
C TRP A 41 -12.63 -10.69 -9.66
N PHE A 42 -11.67 -11.29 -8.95
CA PHE A 42 -10.63 -12.12 -9.55
C PHE A 42 -11.23 -13.26 -10.37
N LYS A 43 -12.19 -14.01 -9.81
CA LYS A 43 -12.88 -15.13 -10.49
C LYS A 43 -13.61 -14.72 -11.77
N HIS A 44 -13.98 -13.45 -11.91
CA HIS A 44 -14.67 -12.90 -13.08
C HIS A 44 -13.78 -11.96 -13.91
N SER A 45 -12.48 -11.87 -13.61
CA SER A 45 -11.55 -10.94 -14.24
C SER A 45 -10.90 -11.53 -15.49
N PRO A 46 -10.45 -10.69 -16.44
CA PRO A 46 -9.58 -11.11 -17.52
C PRO A 46 -8.26 -11.74 -17.04
N LEU A 47 -7.78 -11.39 -15.83
CA LEU A 47 -6.59 -11.98 -15.22
C LEU A 47 -6.80 -13.48 -14.97
N TYR A 48 -7.96 -13.88 -14.46
CA TYR A 48 -8.26 -15.29 -14.21
C TYR A 48 -8.41 -16.08 -15.51
N GLU A 49 -9.06 -15.51 -16.52
CA GLU A 49 -9.13 -16.12 -17.86
C GLU A 49 -7.74 -16.26 -18.50
N MET A 50 -6.86 -15.26 -18.34
CA MET A 50 -5.47 -15.35 -18.77
C MET A 50 -4.74 -16.49 -18.05
N MET A 51 -4.89 -16.61 -16.73
CA MET A 51 -4.26 -17.68 -15.96
C MET A 51 -4.72 -19.07 -16.41
N LYS A 52 -6.01 -19.25 -16.73
CA LYS A 52 -6.51 -20.52 -17.29
C LYS A 52 -5.82 -20.85 -18.60
N ARG A 53 -5.74 -19.91 -19.54
CA ARG A 53 -5.04 -20.12 -20.83
C ARG A 53 -3.55 -20.41 -20.63
N MET A 54 -2.91 -19.76 -19.66
CA MET A 54 -1.51 -20.03 -19.33
C MET A 54 -1.32 -21.46 -18.81
N SER A 55 -2.30 -22.03 -18.09
CA SER A 55 -2.23 -23.41 -17.60
C SER A 55 -2.26 -24.47 -18.70
N GLU A 56 -2.74 -24.12 -19.89
CA GLU A 56 -2.75 -24.98 -21.10
C GLU A 56 -1.43 -24.87 -21.90
N SER A 57 -0.51 -24.01 -21.46
CA SER A 57 0.78 -23.78 -22.11
C SER A 57 1.92 -24.28 -21.22
N SER A 58 3.09 -24.54 -21.79
CA SER A 58 4.30 -24.88 -21.01
C SER A 58 4.95 -23.67 -20.31
N SER A 59 4.19 -22.58 -20.11
CA SER A 59 4.70 -21.36 -19.50
C SER A 59 4.84 -21.51 -17.99
N LYS A 60 5.89 -20.90 -17.45
CA LYS A 60 6.07 -20.72 -16.01
C LYS A 60 5.41 -19.41 -15.60
N VAL A 61 4.61 -19.43 -14.53
CA VAL A 61 3.95 -18.24 -14.00
C VAL A 61 4.51 -17.93 -12.63
N PHE A 62 4.89 -16.67 -12.44
CA PHE A 62 5.28 -16.11 -11.15
C PHE A 62 4.25 -15.04 -10.79
N LEU A 63 3.56 -15.22 -9.68
CA LEU A 63 2.55 -14.29 -9.19
C LEU A 63 3.02 -13.72 -7.85
N THR A 64 3.08 -12.39 -7.78
CA THR A 64 3.48 -11.65 -6.59
C THR A 64 2.78 -10.30 -6.57
N THR A 65 2.91 -9.59 -5.46
CA THR A 65 2.58 -8.17 -5.34
C THR A 65 3.84 -7.39 -4.95
N ASP A 66 3.85 -6.08 -5.18
CA ASP A 66 4.91 -5.17 -4.74
C ASP A 66 4.74 -4.77 -3.27
N HIS A 67 3.51 -4.70 -2.78
CA HIS A 67 3.18 -4.47 -1.38
C HIS A 67 1.84 -5.11 -0.98
N GLY A 68 1.61 -5.21 0.32
CA GLY A 68 0.27 -5.43 0.88
C GLY A 68 -0.40 -4.14 1.32
N THR A 69 -1.41 -4.24 2.18
CA THR A 69 -2.14 -3.07 2.71
C THR A 69 -2.62 -3.34 4.13
N ILE A 70 -2.79 -2.27 4.91
CA ILE A 70 -3.31 -2.34 6.27
C ILE A 70 -4.42 -1.31 6.48
N ARG A 71 -5.41 -1.67 7.30
CA ARG A 71 -6.46 -0.77 7.74
C ARG A 71 -5.92 0.15 8.85
N VAL A 72 -5.84 1.45 8.56
CA VAL A 72 -5.24 2.42 9.47
C VAL A 72 -6.24 2.92 10.50
N LYS A 73 -5.79 3.19 11.72
CA LYS A 73 -6.67 3.61 12.84
C LYS A 73 -6.08 4.72 13.70
N ASN A 74 -4.75 4.85 13.72
CA ASN A 74 -4.07 5.72 14.66
C ASN A 74 -3.45 6.93 13.93
N PRO A 75 -4.14 8.07 13.83
CA PRO A 75 -3.55 9.26 13.24
C PRO A 75 -2.38 9.72 14.12
N THR A 76 -1.23 9.97 13.50
CA THR A 76 -0.04 10.50 14.16
C THR A 76 0.39 11.79 13.46
N LYS A 77 0.67 12.81 14.26
CA LYS A 77 1.09 14.11 13.73
C LYS A 77 2.45 14.01 13.06
N ILE A 78 2.57 14.61 11.88
CA ILE A 78 3.85 14.92 11.26
C ILE A 78 3.93 16.39 10.89
N MET A 79 5.07 17.01 11.14
CA MET A 79 5.37 18.38 10.74
C MET A 79 6.60 18.39 9.85
N GLY A 80 6.61 19.27 8.86
CA GLY A 80 7.70 19.41 7.92
C GLY A 80 7.42 20.49 6.87
N PRO A 81 8.34 20.68 5.91
CA PRO A 81 8.16 21.59 4.80
C PRO A 81 6.87 21.31 4.00
N LYS A 82 6.27 22.33 3.38
CA LYS A 82 5.02 22.21 2.59
C LYS A 82 5.14 21.25 1.39
N GLN A 83 6.34 21.02 0.87
CA GLN A 83 6.60 20.09 -0.21
C GLN A 83 7.03 18.73 0.35
N THR A 84 6.05 17.85 0.50
CA THR A 84 6.25 16.41 0.76
C THR A 84 5.33 15.62 -0.15
N ASN A 85 5.65 14.34 -0.35
CA ASN A 85 4.75 13.39 -1.01
C ASN A 85 3.38 13.30 -0.30
N SER A 86 2.34 12.87 -1.04
CA SER A 86 0.96 12.73 -0.54
C SER A 86 0.71 11.45 0.25
N ASN A 87 1.62 10.46 0.22
CA ASN A 87 1.40 9.17 0.90
C ASN A 87 1.23 9.35 2.43
N MET A 88 0.26 8.65 3.01
CA MET A 88 -0.10 8.75 4.43
C MET A 88 0.73 7.85 5.35
N ARG A 89 1.50 6.93 4.79
CA ARG A 89 2.25 5.90 5.51
C ARG A 89 3.76 6.11 5.49
N TYR A 90 4.29 6.90 4.53
CA TYR A 90 5.67 7.36 4.58
C TYR A 90 5.81 8.82 4.13
N LYS A 91 6.84 9.49 4.65
CA LYS A 91 7.22 10.83 4.23
C LYS A 91 8.71 10.93 3.97
N VAL A 92 9.05 11.76 2.98
CA VAL A 92 10.44 12.06 2.61
C VAL A 92 10.65 13.56 2.67
N SER A 93 11.45 14.03 3.62
CA SER A 93 11.80 15.45 3.68
C SER A 93 13.00 15.71 4.60
N LYS A 94 13.42 16.96 4.63
CA LYS A 94 14.35 17.48 5.64
C LYS A 94 13.55 17.95 6.86
N ASN A 95 14.13 17.84 8.05
CA ASN A 95 13.59 18.44 9.28
C ASN A 95 12.14 18.02 9.59
N LEU A 96 11.83 16.72 9.48
CA LEU A 96 10.54 16.18 9.88
C LEU A 96 10.46 16.10 11.41
N SER A 97 9.31 16.43 11.98
CA SER A 97 8.99 16.23 13.39
C SER A 97 7.77 15.32 13.51
N TYR A 98 7.86 14.30 14.35
CA TYR A 98 6.91 13.19 14.47
C TYR A 98 7.09 12.49 15.82
N ASN A 99 6.12 11.65 16.20
CA ASN A 99 6.27 10.78 17.36
C ASN A 99 7.18 9.59 17.04
N LYS A 100 8.38 9.56 17.61
CA LYS A 100 9.39 8.49 17.40
C LYS A 100 8.88 7.08 17.70
N LYS A 101 7.90 6.92 18.59
CA LYS A 101 7.31 5.61 18.90
C LYS A 101 6.54 5.02 17.71
N HIS A 102 5.93 5.87 16.88
CA HIS A 102 5.03 5.45 15.81
C HIS A 102 5.74 5.25 14.47
N VAL A 103 7.06 5.44 14.40
CA VAL A 103 7.79 5.44 13.12
C VAL A 103 9.07 4.62 13.15
N MET A 104 9.50 4.17 11.97
CA MET A 104 10.88 3.84 11.66
C MET A 104 11.46 4.98 10.82
N GLU A 105 12.60 5.53 11.25
CA GLU A 105 13.33 6.56 10.51
C GLU A 105 14.55 5.94 9.81
N SER A 106 14.80 6.39 8.59
CA SER A 106 16.05 6.20 7.88
C SER A 106 16.66 7.55 7.51
N ILE A 107 17.70 7.94 8.25
CA ILE A 107 18.46 9.19 8.03
C ILE A 107 19.33 9.08 6.76
N ASN A 108 19.77 7.86 6.44
CA ASN A 108 20.56 7.53 5.26
C ASN A 108 19.80 6.56 4.34
N PRO A 109 18.90 7.04 3.46
CA PRO A 109 18.05 6.19 2.63
C PRO A 109 18.81 5.17 1.76
N HIS A 110 20.05 5.49 1.38
CA HIS A 110 20.90 4.57 0.62
C HIS A 110 21.25 3.28 1.37
N GLU A 111 21.32 3.30 2.71
CA GLU A 111 21.59 2.10 3.50
C GLU A 111 20.46 1.07 3.40
N ILE A 112 19.25 1.52 3.05
CA ILE A 112 18.08 0.68 2.79
C ILE A 112 17.69 0.69 1.30
N MET A 113 18.65 0.99 0.41
CA MET A 113 18.49 0.98 -1.04
C MET A 113 17.41 1.93 -1.59
N LEU A 114 17.09 3.00 -0.87
CA LEU A 114 16.15 4.03 -1.32
C LEU A 114 16.86 5.25 -1.92
N PRO A 115 16.22 5.95 -2.89
CA PRO A 115 16.81 7.10 -3.53
C PRO A 115 16.94 8.27 -2.55
N LYS A 116 17.97 9.08 -2.75
CA LYS A 116 18.20 10.30 -1.98
C LYS A 116 18.09 11.52 -2.88
N ASN A 117 16.87 12.02 -3.03
CA ASN A 117 16.61 13.20 -3.88
C ASN A 117 17.31 14.47 -3.39
N ASN A 118 17.56 14.56 -2.07
CA ASN A 118 18.38 15.61 -1.47
C ASN A 118 19.32 14.99 -0.42
N LEU A 119 20.58 15.45 -0.39
CA LEU A 119 21.64 14.97 0.51
C LEU A 119 21.28 14.92 2.00
N SER A 120 20.25 15.66 2.44
CA SER A 120 19.82 15.69 3.84
C SER A 120 18.36 15.28 4.06
N SER A 121 17.68 14.70 3.06
CA SER A 121 16.35 14.12 3.27
C SER A 121 16.45 12.81 4.04
N SER A 122 15.56 12.63 5.01
CA SER A 122 15.31 11.33 5.66
C SER A 122 13.98 10.76 5.18
N TYR A 123 13.84 9.44 5.33
CA TYR A 123 12.58 8.73 5.17
C TYR A 123 12.02 8.43 6.56
N VAL A 124 10.72 8.60 6.73
CA VAL A 124 10.00 8.12 7.91
C VAL A 124 8.84 7.26 7.45
N PHE A 125 8.75 6.07 8.02
CA PHE A 125 7.70 5.08 7.73
C PHE A 125 6.85 4.87 8.98
N ALA A 126 5.54 4.85 8.80
CA ALA A 126 4.60 4.56 9.87
C ALA A 126 4.67 3.07 10.25
N LYS A 127 4.69 2.81 11.55
CA LYS A 127 4.57 1.47 12.14
C LYS A 127 3.10 1.08 12.30
N GLU A 128 2.84 -0.23 12.35
CA GLU A 128 1.53 -0.80 12.65
C GLU A 128 0.40 -0.12 11.85
N ASN A 129 -0.73 0.20 12.47
CA ASN A 129 -1.86 0.90 11.86
C ASN A 129 -1.81 2.43 12.03
N ASN A 130 -0.62 3.01 12.26
CA ASN A 130 -0.45 4.46 12.37
C ASN A 130 -0.43 5.16 11.00
N PHE A 131 -0.92 6.39 10.88
CA PHE A 131 -0.84 7.14 9.62
C PHE A 131 -0.60 8.63 9.85
N PHE A 132 0.15 9.25 8.96
CA PHE A 132 0.62 10.61 9.08
C PHE A 132 -0.45 11.64 8.71
N VAL A 133 -0.71 12.58 9.62
CA VAL A 133 -1.59 13.70 9.39
C VAL A 133 -0.88 15.00 9.77
N TYR A 134 -0.97 16.02 8.92
CA TYR A 134 -0.43 17.34 9.22
C TYR A 134 -1.31 18.07 10.24
N PRO A 135 -0.76 18.96 11.09
CA PRO A 135 -1.56 19.71 12.06
C PRO A 135 -2.65 20.57 11.43
N ASN A 136 -2.40 21.10 10.23
CA ASN A 136 -3.40 21.87 9.48
C ASN A 136 -4.53 20.93 9.06
N ASN A 137 -5.77 21.25 9.45
CA ASN A 137 -6.95 20.43 9.22
C ASN A 137 -6.83 19.00 9.77
N TYR A 138 -6.09 18.82 10.87
CA TYR A 138 -5.81 17.50 11.46
C TYR A 138 -7.07 16.66 11.65
N HIS A 139 -8.12 17.21 12.26
CA HIS A 139 -9.35 16.46 12.54
C HIS A 139 -10.07 16.01 11.26
N GLN A 140 -10.10 16.84 10.23
CA GLN A 140 -10.71 16.49 8.95
C GLN A 140 -9.97 15.30 8.31
N PHE A 141 -8.65 15.37 8.18
CA PHE A 141 -7.86 14.31 7.55
C PHE A 141 -7.74 13.05 8.41
N ALA A 142 -7.67 13.21 9.73
CA ALA A 142 -7.72 12.08 10.65
C ALA A 142 -9.04 11.31 10.47
N THR A 143 -10.18 11.99 10.42
CA THR A 143 -11.48 11.34 10.19
C THR A 143 -11.58 10.75 8.79
N LEU A 144 -11.11 11.46 7.76
CA LEU A 144 -11.20 11.02 6.37
C LEU A 144 -10.45 9.70 6.12
N TYR A 145 -9.23 9.57 6.65
CA TYR A 145 -8.39 8.40 6.41
C TYR A 145 -8.47 7.34 7.50
N ASN A 146 -9.04 7.65 8.66
CA ASN A 146 -9.28 6.64 9.68
C ASN A 146 -10.17 5.53 9.12
N ASP A 147 -9.79 4.29 9.43
CA ASP A 147 -10.46 3.08 8.94
C ASP A 147 -10.39 2.84 7.43
N THR A 148 -9.42 3.45 6.74
CA THR A 148 -9.13 3.19 5.32
C THR A 148 -7.98 2.20 5.14
N PHE A 149 -7.95 1.51 4.01
CA PHE A 149 -6.81 0.67 3.61
C PHE A 149 -5.73 1.55 3.00
N GLN A 150 -4.52 1.46 3.52
CA GLN A 150 -3.37 2.26 3.08
C GLN A 150 -2.13 1.36 2.94
N HIS A 151 -1.11 1.87 2.26
CA HIS A 151 0.17 1.21 2.06
C HIS A 151 1.34 2.19 2.01
N GLY A 152 2.55 1.66 2.06
CA GLY A 152 3.80 2.41 2.04
C GLY A 152 4.47 2.55 3.41
N GLY A 153 3.88 2.00 4.47
CA GLY A 153 4.47 1.90 5.79
C GLY A 153 5.36 0.66 5.92
N ILE A 154 5.62 0.25 7.16
CA ILE A 154 6.42 -0.94 7.47
C ILE A 154 5.65 -1.96 8.34
N SER A 155 4.32 -1.98 8.26
CA SER A 155 3.55 -3.04 8.93
C SER A 155 3.84 -4.40 8.28
N LEU A 156 3.65 -5.49 9.03
CA LEU A 156 3.87 -6.83 8.48
C LEU A 156 2.92 -7.14 7.31
N GLU A 157 1.69 -6.65 7.38
CA GLU A 157 0.69 -6.76 6.32
C GLU A 157 1.10 -6.03 5.04
N GLU A 158 1.87 -4.95 5.14
CA GLU A 158 2.41 -4.21 4.00
C GLU A 158 3.66 -4.90 3.41
N MET A 159 4.53 -5.44 4.27
CA MET A 159 5.87 -5.92 3.89
C MET A 159 5.94 -7.42 3.55
N LEU A 160 5.09 -8.25 4.16
CA LEU A 160 5.05 -9.69 3.89
C LEU A 160 4.19 -9.95 2.65
N ILE A 161 4.85 -10.11 1.51
CA ILE A 161 4.18 -10.31 0.23
C ILE A 161 4.17 -11.79 -0.18
N PRO A 162 3.06 -12.29 -0.75
CA PRO A 162 3.02 -13.62 -1.33
C PRO A 162 3.89 -13.69 -2.59
N TYR A 163 4.61 -14.80 -2.74
CA TYR A 163 5.29 -15.17 -3.98
C TYR A 163 4.88 -16.58 -4.36
N VAL A 164 4.26 -16.73 -5.53
CA VAL A 164 3.70 -18.00 -6.00
C VAL A 164 4.35 -18.36 -7.32
N PHE A 165 4.88 -19.57 -7.40
CA PHE A 165 5.36 -20.19 -8.63
C PHE A 165 4.37 -21.25 -9.09
N LEU A 166 3.92 -21.16 -10.34
CA LEU A 166 3.01 -22.11 -10.97
C LEU A 166 3.61 -22.60 -12.30
N SER A 167 3.35 -23.86 -12.61
CA SER A 167 3.63 -24.47 -13.92
C SER A 167 2.41 -25.27 -14.36
N SER A 168 2.25 -25.48 -15.67
CA SER A 168 1.27 -26.44 -16.19
C SER A 168 1.55 -27.84 -15.63
N LYS A 169 0.49 -28.63 -15.46
CA LYS A 169 0.60 -30.05 -15.11
C LYS A 169 1.09 -30.87 -16.30
#